data_AF-A0A822BEB1-F1
#
_entry.id   AF-A0A822BEB1-F1
#
_cell.length_a   1.000
_cell.length_b   1.000
_cell.length_c   1.000
_cell.angle_alpha   90.00
_cell.angle_beta   90.00
_cell.angle_gamma   90.00
#
_symmetry.space_group_name_H-M   'P 1'
#
loop_
_entity.id
_entity.type
_entity.pdbx_description
1 polymer ?
#
loop_
_entity_poly.entity_id
_entity_poly.type
_entity_poly.pdbx_seq_one_letter_code
_entity_poly.pdbx_strand_id
1 'polypeptide(L)'
;MLCERLGRVANAKGEYDTSLKWYQKSLEIDMRTRPSDHVNIGRTYNSIGNVHGNKGDRGRALESYNRAVSLFKQAHDENHPHLAGFYNNIGNIYQEEKKYFEALDFYEKSLGIQENHLPPD
;
A
#
# COMPACT_ATOMS: atom_id res chain seq x y z
N MET A 1 0.56 -3.77 15.01
CA MET A 1 1.04 -3.11 16.25
C MET A 1 0.05 -2.04 16.71
N LEU A 2 0.17 -1.55 17.96
CA LEU A 2 -0.69 -0.46 18.48
C LEU A 2 -0.59 0.82 17.63
N CYS A 3 0.63 1.19 17.20
CA CYS A 3 0.88 2.36 16.35
C CYS A 3 0.06 2.31 15.04
N GLU A 4 0.02 1.17 14.34
CA GLU A 4 -0.79 1.03 13.12
C GLU A 4 -2.29 1.21 13.36
N ARG A 5 -2.80 0.77 14.52
CA ARG A 5 -4.22 0.94 14.88
C ARG A 5 -4.54 2.41 15.12
N LEU A 6 -3.67 3.11 15.84
CA LEU A 6 -3.78 4.57 16.06
C LEU A 6 -3.71 5.33 14.72
N GLY A 7 -2.79 4.96 13.84
CA GLY A 7 -2.70 5.53 12.49
C GLY A 7 -3.98 5.32 11.67
N ARG A 8 -4.53 4.11 11.66
CA ARG A 8 -5.79 3.81 10.97
C ARG A 8 -6.97 4.65 11.48
N VAL A 9 -7.12 4.76 12.80
CA VAL A 9 -8.20 5.55 13.40
C VAL A 9 -8.02 7.03 13.09
N ALA A 10 -6.81 7.57 13.20
CA ALA A 10 -6.52 8.96 12.84
C ALA A 10 -6.83 9.24 11.36
N ASN A 11 -6.46 8.34 10.45
CA ASN A 11 -6.79 8.47 9.03
C ASN A 11 -8.30 8.52 8.79
N ALA A 12 -9.05 7.63 9.44
CA ALA A 12 -10.51 7.58 9.32
C ALA A 12 -11.19 8.86 9.85
N LYS A 13 -10.57 9.56 10.81
CA LYS A 13 -11.01 10.86 11.31
C LYS A 13 -10.60 12.04 10.43
N GLY A 14 -9.84 11.82 9.36
CA GLY A 14 -9.25 12.88 8.53
C GLY A 14 -8.02 13.56 9.16
N GLU A 15 -7.50 13.03 10.26
CA GLU A 15 -6.32 13.55 10.96
C GLU A 15 -5.03 13.02 10.30
N TYR A 16 -4.80 13.40 9.04
CA TYR A 16 -3.77 12.78 8.19
C TYR A 16 -2.35 12.94 8.75
N ASP A 17 -1.98 14.09 9.30
CA ASP A 17 -0.63 14.30 9.85
C ASP A 17 -0.40 13.47 11.12
N THR A 18 -1.44 13.30 11.95
CA THR A 18 -1.40 12.40 13.11
C THR A 18 -1.28 10.94 12.66
N SER A 19 -2.02 10.55 11.62
CA SER A 19 -1.93 9.23 11.01
C SER A 19 -0.52 8.92 10.51
N LEU A 20 0.08 9.84 9.76
CA LEU A 20 1.45 9.70 9.25
C LEU A 20 2.47 9.55 10.37
N LYS A 21 2.35 10.33 11.45
CA LYS A 21 3.23 10.20 12.64
C LYS A 21 3.16 8.78 13.23
N TRP A 22 1.97 8.21 13.35
CA TRP A 22 1.80 6.86 13.89
C TRP A 22 2.33 5.76 12.97
N TYR A 23 2.11 5.88 11.65
CA TYR A 23 2.68 4.93 10.70
C TYR A 23 4.20 5.04 10.60
N GLN A 24 4.77 6.24 10.65
CA GLN A 24 6.22 6.44 10.67
C GLN A 24 6.85 5.81 11.92
N LYS A 25 6.21 5.96 13.08
CA LYS A 25 6.64 5.28 14.32
C LYS A 25 6.53 3.75 14.19
N SER A 26 5.51 3.24 13.51
CA SER A 26 5.38 1.80 13.22
C SER A 26 6.53 1.30 12.33
N LEU A 27 6.87 2.03 11.27
CA LEU A 27 8.00 1.72 10.39
C LEU A 27 9.31 1.69 11.17
N GLU A 28 9.58 2.68 12.02
CA GLU A 28 10.80 2.72 12.82
C GLU A 28 10.94 1.48 13.73
N ILE A 29 9.85 1.07 14.38
CA ILE A 29 9.85 -0.12 15.23
C ILE A 29 10.08 -1.37 14.38
N ASP A 30 9.39 -1.50 13.25
CA ASP A 30 9.53 -2.66 12.36
C ASP A 30 10.96 -2.79 11.81
N MET A 31 11.54 -1.69 11.32
CA MET A 31 12.90 -1.67 10.80
C MET A 31 13.97 -2.00 11.86
N ARG A 32 13.68 -1.76 13.15
CA ARG A 32 14.59 -2.07 14.26
C ARG A 32 14.44 -3.49 14.80
N THR A 33 13.29 -4.12 14.61
CA THR A 33 12.94 -5.39 15.27
C THR A 33 12.80 -6.56 14.30
N ARG A 34 12.79 -6.28 12.99
CA ARG A 34 12.52 -7.27 11.95
C ARG A 34 13.49 -7.09 10.77
N PRO A 35 13.68 -8.14 9.96
CA PRO A 35 14.34 -8.03 8.67
C PRO A 35 13.72 -6.91 7.81
N SER A 36 14.55 -6.22 7.03
CA SER A 36 14.16 -5.03 6.25
C SER A 36 13.13 -5.31 5.15
N ASP A 37 12.98 -6.56 4.76
CA ASP A 37 12.03 -7.09 3.79
C ASP A 37 10.73 -7.59 4.45
N HIS A 38 10.59 -7.47 5.77
CA HIS A 38 9.43 -8.03 6.46
C HIS A 38 8.11 -7.40 5.96
N VAL A 39 7.16 -8.27 5.61
CA VAL A 39 5.78 -8.00 5.10
C VAL A 39 5.10 -6.76 5.70
N ASN A 40 5.21 -6.61 7.02
CA ASN A 40 4.61 -5.49 7.76
C ASN A 40 5.18 -4.10 7.38
N ILE A 41 6.44 -4.01 6.96
CA ILE A 41 7.03 -2.76 6.44
C ILE A 41 6.30 -2.35 5.16
N GLY A 42 6.11 -3.29 4.22
CA GLY A 42 5.36 -3.03 2.99
C GLY A 42 3.89 -2.66 3.25
N ARG A 43 3.22 -3.34 4.20
CA ARG A 43 1.84 -2.99 4.60
C ARG A 43 1.74 -1.58 5.19
N THR A 44 2.75 -1.18 5.95
CA THR A 44 2.81 0.17 6.52
C THR A 44 3.01 1.22 5.44
N TYR A 45 3.88 0.99 4.46
CA TYR A 45 4.02 1.86 3.29
C TYR A 45 2.72 2.00 2.50
N ASN A 46 1.98 0.91 2.27
CA ASN A 46 0.66 0.99 1.64
C ASN A 46 -0.32 1.83 2.48
N SER A 47 -0.27 1.72 3.81
CA SER A 47 -1.11 2.53 4.69
C SER A 47 -0.75 4.01 4.63
N ILE A 48 0.54 4.36 4.53
CA ILE A 48 1.03 5.73 4.31
C ILE A 48 0.56 6.24 2.95
N GLY A 49 0.61 5.40 1.91
CA GLY A 49 0.09 5.73 0.58
C GLY A 49 -1.39 6.10 0.62
N ASN A 50 -2.22 5.32 1.32
CA ASN A 50 -3.64 5.64 1.52
C ASN A 50 -3.84 7.01 2.19
N VAL A 51 -3.02 7.35 3.18
CA VAL A 51 -3.13 8.64 3.87
C VAL A 51 -2.78 9.80 2.94
N HIS A 52 -1.73 9.66 2.14
CA HIS A 52 -1.37 10.67 1.13
C HIS A 52 -2.46 10.81 0.06
N GLY A 53 -3.02 9.69 -0.42
CA GLY A 53 -4.12 9.69 -1.37
C GLY A 53 -5.35 10.41 -0.82
N ASN A 54 -5.76 10.10 0.42
CA ASN A 54 -6.86 10.77 1.11
C ASN A 54 -6.61 12.27 1.33
N LYS A 55 -5.35 12.68 1.48
CA LYS A 55 -4.93 14.08 1.58
C LYS A 55 -4.86 14.79 0.21
N GLY A 56 -5.01 14.06 -0.90
CA GLY A 56 -4.89 14.55 -2.27
C GLY A 56 -3.44 14.62 -2.79
N ASP A 57 -2.46 14.12 -2.04
CA ASP A 57 -1.05 14.08 -2.41
C ASP A 57 -0.74 12.80 -3.20
N ARG A 58 -1.13 12.81 -4.48
CA ARG A 58 -1.01 11.65 -5.38
C ARG A 58 0.44 11.20 -5.58
N GLY A 59 1.38 12.14 -5.64
CA GLY A 59 2.80 11.85 -5.85
C GLY A 59 3.40 11.02 -4.72
N ARG A 60 3.20 11.47 -3.47
CA ARG A 60 3.68 10.70 -2.30
C ARG A 60 2.92 9.40 -2.09
N ALA A 61 1.64 9.36 -2.48
CA ALA A 61 0.86 8.13 -2.44
C ALA A 61 1.43 7.07 -3.39
N LEU A 62 1.71 7.43 -4.65
CA LEU A 62 2.37 6.55 -5.63
C LEU A 62 3.75 6.10 -5.16
N GLU A 63 4.58 6.99 -4.63
CA GLU A 63 5.89 6.64 -4.09
C GLU A 63 5.76 5.57 -2.99
N SER A 64 4.83 5.76 -2.06
CA SER A 64 4.58 4.85 -0.95
C SER A 64 4.05 3.49 -1.43
N TYR A 65 3.11 3.46 -2.37
CA TYR A 65 2.61 2.20 -2.93
C TYR A 65 3.69 1.44 -3.71
N ASN A 66 4.48 2.13 -4.52
CA ASN A 66 5.59 1.51 -5.25
C ASN A 66 6.64 0.94 -4.29
N ARG A 67 6.91 1.62 -3.17
CA ARG A 67 7.78 1.09 -2.12
C ARG A 67 7.19 -0.17 -1.49
N ALA A 68 5.88 -0.21 -1.23
CA ALA A 68 5.19 -1.39 -0.73
C ALA A 68 5.28 -2.58 -1.70
N VAL A 69 5.05 -2.35 -3.00
CA VAL A 69 5.19 -3.36 -4.06
C VAL A 69 6.61 -3.90 -4.12
N SER A 70 7.62 -3.02 -4.13
CA SER A 70 9.03 -3.44 -4.19
C SER A 70 9.44 -4.30 -3.00
N LEU A 71 8.99 -3.98 -1.79
CA LEU A 71 9.30 -4.78 -0.60
C LEU A 71 8.59 -6.14 -0.63
N PHE A 72 7.33 -6.19 -1.05
CA PHE A 72 6.61 -7.45 -1.16
C PHE A 72 7.20 -8.38 -2.22
N LYS A 73 7.60 -7.85 -3.37
CA LYS A 73 8.29 -8.64 -4.41
C LYS A 73 9.67 -9.15 -3.98
N GLN A 74 10.33 -8.51 -3.01
CA GLN A 74 11.59 -9.00 -2.47
C GLN A 74 11.37 -10.14 -1.45
N ALA A 75 10.29 -10.05 -0.67
CA ALA A 75 10.00 -11.01 0.40
C ALA A 75 9.16 -12.22 -0.04
N HIS A 76 8.42 -12.09 -1.14
CA HIS A 76 7.45 -13.06 -1.62
C HIS A 76 7.50 -13.21 -3.14
N ASP A 77 6.79 -14.22 -3.66
CA ASP A 77 6.52 -14.35 -5.07
C ASP A 77 5.66 -13.18 -5.62
N GLU A 78 5.69 -13.01 -6.94
CA GLU A 78 4.97 -11.94 -7.62
C GLU A 78 3.44 -12.09 -7.60
N ASN A 79 2.93 -13.22 -7.12
CA ASN A 79 1.50 -13.50 -7.01
C ASN A 79 0.96 -13.28 -5.59
N HIS A 80 1.75 -12.78 -4.65
CA HIS A 80 1.28 -12.63 -3.27
C HIS A 80 -0.01 -11.77 -3.18
N PRO A 81 -1.09 -12.21 -2.50
CA PRO A 81 -2.41 -11.56 -2.52
C PRO A 81 -2.45 -10.07 -2.16
N HIS A 82 -1.51 -9.62 -1.32
CA HIS A 82 -1.39 -8.21 -0.95
C HIS A 82 -0.99 -7.29 -2.11
N LEU A 83 -0.25 -7.80 -3.10
CA LEU A 83 0.15 -7.04 -4.27
C LEU A 83 -1.07 -6.57 -5.08
N ALA A 84 -2.14 -7.37 -5.14
CA ALA A 84 -3.40 -6.97 -5.78
C ALA A 84 -3.96 -5.67 -5.18
N GLY A 85 -4.04 -5.59 -3.84
CA GLY A 85 -4.50 -4.38 -3.16
C GLY A 85 -3.64 -3.15 -3.45
N PHE A 86 -2.33 -3.32 -3.57
CA PHE A 86 -1.41 -2.21 -3.89
C PHE A 86 -1.56 -1.75 -5.34
N TYR A 87 -1.65 -2.69 -6.28
CA TYR A 87 -1.86 -2.37 -7.69
C TYR A 87 -3.22 -1.70 -7.92
N ASN A 88 -4.27 -2.17 -7.27
CA ASN A 88 -5.57 -1.50 -7.30
C ASN A 88 -5.48 -0.03 -6.82
N ASN A 89 -4.76 0.22 -5.73
CA ASN A 89 -4.56 1.57 -5.21
C ASN A 89 -3.76 2.48 -6.16
N ILE A 90 -2.74 1.93 -6.84
CA ILE A 90 -1.98 2.64 -7.87
C ILE A 90 -2.88 2.94 -9.07
N GLY A 91 -3.67 1.96 -9.53
CA GLY A 91 -4.65 2.13 -10.60
C GLY A 91 -5.66 3.24 -10.32
N ASN A 92 -6.17 3.30 -9.08
CA ASN A 92 -7.08 4.38 -8.65
C ASN A 92 -6.45 5.76 -8.80
N ILE A 93 -5.17 5.93 -8.42
CA ILE A 93 -4.49 7.21 -8.59
C ILE A 93 -4.40 7.58 -10.07
N TYR A 94 -3.98 6.66 -10.93
CA TYR A 94 -3.89 6.92 -12.37
C TYR A 94 -5.25 7.22 -13.00
N GLN A 95 -6.31 6.55 -12.53
CA GLN A 95 -7.68 6.83 -12.95
C GLN A 95 -8.10 8.27 -12.59
N GLU A 96 -7.82 8.70 -11.36
CA GLU A 96 -8.10 10.07 -10.92
C GLU A 96 -7.31 11.12 -11.72
N GLU A 97 -6.09 10.78 -12.16
CA GLU A 97 -5.28 11.61 -13.06
C GLU A 97 -5.70 11.53 -14.53
N LYS A 98 -6.75 10.77 -14.87
CA LYS A 98 -7.23 10.51 -16.24
C LYS A 98 -6.18 9.81 -17.13
N LYS A 99 -5.21 9.14 -16.51
CA LYS A 99 -4.20 8.30 -17.16
C LYS A 99 -4.74 6.87 -17.27
N TYR A 100 -5.69 6.70 -18.18
CA TYR A 100 -6.50 5.48 -18.24
C TYR A 100 -5.71 4.24 -18.68
N PHE A 101 -4.69 4.40 -19.53
CA PHE A 101 -3.84 3.29 -19.95
C PHE A 101 -3.06 2.72 -18.77
N GLU A 102 -2.43 3.59 -17.98
CA GLU A 102 -1.72 3.18 -16.77
C GLU A 102 -2.67 2.60 -15.73
N ALA A 103 -3.85 3.21 -15.55
CA ALA A 103 -4.86 2.67 -14.63
C ALA A 103 -5.26 1.23 -15.00
N LEU A 104 -5.55 0.98 -16.28
CA LEU A 104 -5.91 -0.35 -16.78
C LEU A 104 -4.79 -1.36 -16.56
N ASP A 105 -3.54 -1.04 -16.91
CA ASP A 105 -2.39 -1.92 -16.69
C ASP A 105 -2.26 -2.35 -15.21
N PHE A 106 -2.46 -1.42 -14.28
CA PHE A 106 -2.42 -1.74 -12.85
C PHE A 106 -3.65 -2.52 -12.37
N TYR A 107 -4.84 -2.25 -12.89
CA TYR A 107 -6.03 -3.05 -12.57
C TYR A 107 -5.93 -4.48 -13.10
N GLU A 108 -5.40 -4.69 -14.31
CA GLU A 108 -5.16 -6.01 -14.88
C GLU A 108 -4.14 -6.81 -14.05
N LYS A 109 -3.05 -6.17 -13.60
CA LYS A 109 -2.11 -6.78 -12.66
C LYS A 109 -2.77 -7.18 -11.33
N SER A 110 -3.67 -6.34 -10.81
CA SER A 110 -4.43 -6.70 -9.60
C SER A 110 -5.34 -7.89 -9.83
N LEU A 111 -6.07 -7.90 -10.95
CA LEU A 111 -7.01 -8.97 -11.31
C LEU A 111 -6.29 -10.30 -11.49
N GLY A 112 -5.19 -10.34 -12.24
CA GLY A 112 -4.45 -11.59 -12.47
C GLY A 112 -3.95 -12.25 -11.18
N ILE A 113 -3.59 -11.45 -10.17
CA ILE A 113 -3.21 -11.97 -8.84
C ILE A 113 -4.43 -12.57 -8.12
N GLN A 114 -5.58 -11.89 -8.18
CA GLN A 114 -6.81 -12.38 -7.57
C GLN A 114 -7.29 -13.68 -8.22
N GLU A 115 -7.24 -13.77 -9.54
CA GLU A 115 -7.60 -14.97 -10.30
C GLU A 115 -6.72 -16.17 -9.93
N ASN A 116 -5.42 -15.96 -9.75
CA ASN A 116 -4.49 -17.01 -9.29
C ASN A 116 -4.81 -17.55 -7.89
N HIS A 117 -5.63 -16.86 -7.10
CA HIS A 117 -6.02 -17.25 -5.74
C HIS A 117 -7.49 -17.69 -5.62
N LEU A 118 -8.22 -17.74 -6.73
CA LEU A 118 -9.58 -18.29 -6.74
C LEU A 118 -9.51 -19.81 -6.57
N PRO A 119 -10.41 -20.40 -5.76
CA PRO A 119 -10.55 -21.85 -5.73
C PRO A 119 -10.99 -22.35 -7.12
N PRO A 120 -10.52 -23.53 -7.57
CA PRO A 120 -11.01 -24.14 -8.79
C PRO A 120 -12.51 -24.48 -8.63
N ASP A 121 -13.25 -24.28 -9.72
CA ASP A 121 -14.68 -24.61 -9.84
C ASP A 121 -14.97 -26.11 -9.63
#